data_AF-A0A9D6FRV6-F1
#
_entry.id   AF-A0A9D6FRV6-F1
#
_cell.length_a   1.000
_cell.length_b   1.000
_cell.length_c   1.000
_cell.angle_alpha   90.00
_cell.angle_beta   90.00
_cell.angle_gamma   90.00
#
_symmetry.space_group_name_H-M   'P 1'
#
loop_
_entity.id
_entity.type
_entity.pdbx_description
1 polymer ?
#
loop_
_entity_poly.entity_id
_entity_poly.type
_entity_poly.pdbx_seq_one_letter_code
_entity_poly.pdbx_strand_id
1 'polypeptide(L)'
;MRTALFLALFGCQSAPDRPVRDERDSEIRRYVRRLESKNASVCLDAVDYLPYFGADAVPALVEELHCPNANGRALAAATLARIPDGRAVEPLIALLDDKGTLELNVLSDDGGSLHGAYDNPLPNFVRDQALFALRSITGQRFSSRADWTKWWGGSGTAFEPRPRAAERRRLPDRAKFLRGLRVCIDPGHGGDTHKRGYKRGPTYASEAEINLRVARFLRDDLVAAGATVTMTRDSDRDVPLETRAKAAEGHDFFLSIHHNWSPRLDALSTTTWYHLTPDHQPAAMDLARHVEKEVLRALDLDGSDGGGLMSDGLMYESGFGVLRQLPPDVPGCLCEMTYYSNLATERKLRDIEFNRREAWGLFLGIVEYASYGIPRAELVSNEGRMLKFRVYDGLEDRGAWAKPFKVFEELISVKLDGRAAPHEYDAKTGTITVKHDLAPGAHDAAVTLVNLHKNHSLPKRIRFEAK
;
A
#
# COMPACT_ATOMS: atom_id res chain seq x y z
N MET A 1 18.62 -49.51 21.14
CA MET A 1 17.60 -48.97 20.21
C MET A 1 16.96 -47.77 20.90
N ARG A 2 17.55 -46.58 20.75
CA ARG A 2 17.25 -45.56 19.73
C ARG A 2 15.89 -44.87 19.91
N THR A 3 15.98 -43.71 20.56
CA THR A 3 15.36 -42.43 20.16
C THR A 3 13.87 -42.23 20.47
N ALA A 4 13.60 -41.65 21.64
CA ALA A 4 12.50 -40.72 21.82
C ALA A 4 12.87 -39.40 21.12
N LEU A 5 12.20 -39.11 20.00
CA LEU A 5 12.40 -37.90 19.22
C LEU A 5 11.35 -36.86 19.59
N PHE A 6 11.81 -35.76 20.15
CA PHE A 6 11.21 -34.43 20.11
C PHE A 6 10.66 -34.11 18.72
N LEU A 7 9.43 -33.60 18.63
CA LEU A 7 9.08 -32.64 17.58
C LEU A 7 8.00 -31.69 18.10
N ALA A 8 8.52 -30.54 18.52
CA ALA A 8 7.76 -29.35 18.82
C ALA A 8 7.12 -28.77 17.55
N LEU A 9 5.95 -28.17 17.74
CA LEU A 9 5.59 -26.85 17.21
C LEU A 9 6.00 -26.56 15.76
N PHE A 10 5.20 -27.04 14.81
CA PHE A 10 4.98 -26.26 13.59
C PHE A 10 3.69 -25.46 13.79
N GLY A 11 3.88 -24.23 14.27
CA GLY A 11 2.87 -23.19 14.20
C GLY A 11 2.47 -23.00 12.74
N CYS A 12 1.18 -23.18 12.49
CA CYS A 12 0.53 -22.88 11.24
C CYS A 12 0.91 -21.44 10.84
N GLN A 13 1.54 -21.28 9.67
CA GLN A 13 1.73 -19.97 9.06
C GLN A 13 0.34 -19.37 8.84
N SER A 14 0.01 -18.35 9.63
CA SER A 14 -1.15 -17.51 9.38
C SER A 14 -1.00 -16.88 8.01
N ALA A 15 -2.00 -17.11 7.15
CA ALA A 15 -2.17 -16.36 5.90
C ALA A 15 -2.12 -14.84 6.20
N PRO A 16 -1.72 -13.99 5.23
CA PRO A 16 -1.76 -12.55 5.43
C PRO A 16 -3.16 -12.14 5.89
N ASP A 17 -3.24 -11.34 6.96
CA ASP A 17 -4.49 -10.87 7.55
C ASP A 17 -5.33 -10.23 6.44
N ARG A 18 -6.29 -11.00 5.94
CA ARG A 18 -7.44 -10.42 5.25
C ARG A 18 -8.15 -9.58 6.30
N PRO A 19 -8.70 -8.41 5.94
CA PRO A 19 -9.54 -7.68 6.87
C PRO A 19 -10.53 -8.64 7.50
N VAL A 20 -10.73 -8.54 8.82
CA VAL A 20 -11.82 -9.25 9.49
C VAL A 20 -13.06 -8.99 8.64
N ARG A 21 -13.75 -10.06 8.21
CA ARG A 21 -14.78 -10.01 7.17
C ARG A 21 -15.75 -8.83 7.33
N ASP A 22 -16.08 -8.51 8.59
CA ASP A 22 -16.95 -7.40 8.98
C ASP A 22 -16.40 -6.01 8.64
N GLU A 23 -15.09 -5.77 8.76
CA GLU A 23 -14.46 -4.48 8.40
C GLU A 23 -14.46 -4.26 6.88
N ARG A 24 -14.19 -5.32 6.11
CA ARG A 24 -14.25 -5.25 4.64
C ARG A 24 -15.67 -4.98 4.15
N ASP A 25 -16.65 -5.68 4.71
CA ASP A 25 -18.06 -5.51 4.37
C ASP A 25 -18.56 -4.11 4.74
N SER A 26 -18.11 -3.57 5.89
CA SER A 26 -18.39 -2.18 6.30
C SER A 26 -17.86 -1.17 5.28
N GLU A 27 -16.62 -1.36 4.81
CA GLU A 27 -16.00 -0.50 3.79
C GLU A 27 -16.74 -0.57 2.45
N ILE A 28 -17.10 -1.78 2.00
CA ILE A 28 -17.90 -1.96 0.77
C ILE A 28 -19.21 -1.17 0.89
N ARG A 29 -19.95 -1.35 2.00
CA ARG A 29 -21.20 -0.63 2.23
C ARG A 29 -21.00 0.88 2.31
N ARG A 30 -19.86 1.35 2.81
CA ARG A 30 -19.50 2.78 2.83
C ARG A 30 -19.38 3.36 1.42
N TYR A 31 -18.76 2.63 0.48
CA TYR A 31 -18.69 3.06 -0.92
C TYR A 31 -20.02 2.89 -1.67
N VAL A 32 -20.79 1.83 -1.41
CA VAL A 32 -22.12 1.65 -2.01
C VAL A 32 -23.04 2.83 -1.68
N ARG A 33 -23.07 3.30 -0.42
CA ARG A 33 -23.83 4.50 -0.02
C ARG A 33 -23.44 5.77 -0.80
N ARG A 34 -22.22 5.85 -1.34
CA ARG A 34 -21.78 7.02 -2.13
C ARG A 34 -22.35 7.04 -3.54
N LEU A 35 -22.83 5.92 -4.05
CA LEU A 35 -23.50 5.85 -5.36
C LEU A 35 -24.76 6.72 -5.39
N GLU A 36 -25.40 6.92 -4.23
CA GLU A 36 -26.55 7.79 -4.07
C GLU A 36 -26.21 9.30 -4.05
N SER A 37 -24.92 9.66 -3.96
CA SER A 37 -24.48 11.05 -3.91
C SER A 37 -24.87 11.79 -5.19
N LYS A 38 -25.37 13.02 -5.02
CA LYS A 38 -25.56 13.95 -6.15
C LYS A 38 -24.26 14.59 -6.60
N ASN A 39 -23.17 14.48 -5.84
CA ASN A 39 -21.86 14.96 -6.29
C ASN A 39 -21.21 13.92 -7.21
N ALA A 40 -21.10 14.27 -8.50
CA ALA A 40 -20.58 13.43 -9.58
C ALA A 40 -19.20 12.86 -9.23
N SER A 41 -18.30 13.68 -8.70
CA SER A 41 -16.98 13.23 -8.30
C SER A 41 -17.09 12.16 -7.21
N VAL A 42 -17.89 12.37 -6.17
CA VAL A 42 -18.04 11.39 -5.06
C VAL A 42 -18.59 10.04 -5.54
N CYS A 43 -19.64 10.03 -6.36
CA CYS A 43 -20.24 8.78 -6.80
C CYS A 43 -19.39 8.06 -7.86
N LEU A 44 -18.77 8.78 -8.79
CA LEU A 44 -17.92 8.16 -9.82
C LEU A 44 -16.65 7.56 -9.24
N ASP A 45 -16.04 8.18 -8.22
CA ASP A 45 -14.93 7.57 -7.48
C ASP A 45 -15.32 6.26 -6.81
N ALA A 46 -16.54 6.17 -6.27
CA ALA A 46 -17.06 4.91 -5.73
C ALA A 46 -17.30 3.87 -6.83
N VAL A 47 -17.86 4.26 -7.97
CA VAL A 47 -18.04 3.37 -9.14
C VAL A 47 -16.70 2.81 -9.62
N ASP A 48 -15.65 3.64 -9.62
CA ASP A 48 -14.31 3.25 -10.03
C ASP A 48 -13.60 2.35 -9.04
N TYR A 49 -13.81 2.58 -7.75
CA TYR A 49 -13.11 1.84 -6.70
C TYR A 49 -13.79 0.55 -6.25
N LEU A 50 -15.13 0.47 -6.23
CA LEU A 50 -15.85 -0.74 -5.82
C LEU A 50 -15.41 -2.05 -6.53
N PRO A 51 -15.05 -2.05 -7.83
CA PRO A 51 -14.51 -3.23 -8.51
C PRO A 51 -13.24 -3.80 -7.89
N TYR A 52 -12.47 -3.01 -7.13
CA TYR A 52 -11.32 -3.49 -6.37
C TYR A 52 -11.69 -4.65 -5.42
N PHE A 53 -12.89 -4.59 -4.83
CA PHE A 53 -13.35 -5.61 -3.89
C PHE A 53 -13.84 -6.89 -4.58
N GLY A 54 -14.01 -6.88 -5.91
CA GLY A 54 -14.42 -8.04 -6.69
C GLY A 54 -15.77 -8.62 -6.25
N ALA A 55 -15.87 -9.95 -6.23
CA ALA A 55 -17.09 -10.69 -5.90
C ALA A 55 -17.65 -10.39 -4.49
N ASP A 56 -16.82 -9.86 -3.58
CA ASP A 56 -17.24 -9.49 -2.23
C ASP A 56 -18.15 -8.24 -2.22
N ALA A 57 -18.06 -7.37 -3.24
CA ALA A 57 -18.94 -6.21 -3.37
C ALA A 57 -20.33 -6.52 -3.94
N VAL A 58 -20.47 -7.67 -4.62
CA VAL A 58 -21.69 -8.03 -5.37
C VAL A 58 -22.94 -8.06 -4.49
N PRO A 59 -22.94 -8.66 -3.27
CA PRO A 59 -24.14 -8.67 -2.42
C PRO A 59 -24.66 -7.27 -2.08
N ALA A 60 -23.77 -6.35 -1.70
CA ALA A 60 -24.15 -4.98 -1.36
C ALA A 60 -24.61 -4.18 -2.60
N LEU A 61 -23.99 -4.41 -3.76
CA LEU A 61 -24.42 -3.81 -5.03
C LEU A 61 -25.80 -4.32 -5.48
N VAL A 62 -26.09 -5.61 -5.30
CA VAL A 62 -27.40 -6.19 -5.61
C VAL A 62 -28.50 -5.65 -4.69
N GLU A 63 -28.18 -5.43 -3.41
CA GLU A 63 -29.07 -4.73 -2.47
C GLU A 63 -29.37 -3.31 -2.97
N GLU A 64 -28.34 -2.56 -3.39
CA GLU A 64 -28.44 -1.20 -3.90
C GLU A 64 -29.30 -1.08 -5.17
N LEU A 65 -29.40 -2.12 -6.00
CA LEU A 65 -30.31 -2.14 -7.16
C LEU A 65 -31.79 -1.95 -6.78
N HIS A 66 -32.15 -2.11 -5.51
CA HIS A 66 -33.52 -1.91 -5.01
C HIS A 66 -33.71 -0.59 -4.26
N CYS A 67 -32.68 0.28 -4.20
CA CYS A 67 -32.78 1.53 -3.47
C CYS A 67 -33.78 2.50 -4.14
N PRO A 68 -34.42 3.42 -3.38
CA PRO A 68 -35.36 4.38 -3.95
C PRO A 68 -34.67 5.38 -4.90
N ASN A 69 -33.36 5.60 -4.75
CA ASN A 69 -32.57 6.57 -5.50
C ASN A 69 -32.19 6.05 -6.90
N ALA A 70 -32.59 6.76 -7.96
CA ALA A 70 -32.27 6.36 -9.33
C ALA A 70 -30.75 6.37 -9.64
N ASN A 71 -29.97 7.28 -9.03
CA ASN A 71 -28.51 7.28 -9.16
C ASN A 71 -27.92 6.01 -8.55
N GLY A 72 -28.35 5.64 -7.34
CA GLY A 72 -27.89 4.45 -6.64
C GLY A 72 -28.07 3.19 -7.49
N ARG A 73 -29.30 2.96 -7.98
CA ARG A 73 -29.60 1.83 -8.87
C ARG A 73 -28.78 1.83 -10.16
N ALA A 74 -28.72 2.97 -10.86
CA ALA A 74 -28.01 3.08 -12.12
C ALA A 74 -26.50 2.86 -11.97
N LEU A 75 -25.89 3.48 -10.97
CA LEU A 75 -24.46 3.39 -10.74
C LEU A 75 -24.06 2.04 -10.14
N ALA A 76 -24.92 1.41 -9.34
CA ALA A 76 -24.71 0.01 -8.91
C ALA A 76 -24.73 -0.95 -10.10
N ALA A 77 -25.67 -0.78 -11.04
CA ALA A 77 -25.70 -1.55 -12.29
C ALA A 77 -24.42 -1.32 -13.11
N ALA A 78 -23.98 -0.07 -13.25
CA ALA A 78 -22.74 0.28 -13.94
C ALA A 78 -21.50 -0.36 -13.28
N THR A 79 -21.45 -0.39 -11.94
CA THR A 79 -20.38 -1.07 -11.20
C THR A 79 -20.40 -2.58 -11.40
N LEU A 80 -21.58 -3.21 -11.35
CA LEU A 80 -21.74 -4.66 -11.58
C LEU A 80 -21.29 -5.09 -12.98
N ALA A 81 -21.39 -4.21 -13.98
CA ALA A 81 -20.84 -4.47 -15.32
C ALA A 81 -19.32 -4.72 -15.33
N ARG A 82 -18.61 -4.25 -14.29
CA ARG A 82 -17.15 -4.39 -14.11
C ARG A 82 -16.77 -5.57 -13.22
N ILE A 83 -17.74 -6.25 -12.61
CA ILE A 83 -17.56 -7.38 -11.69
C ILE A 83 -18.33 -8.58 -12.26
N PRO A 84 -17.69 -9.47 -13.04
CA PRO A 84 -18.37 -10.60 -13.67
C PRO A 84 -18.87 -11.59 -12.62
N ASP A 85 -20.17 -11.55 -12.31
CA ASP A 85 -20.80 -12.40 -11.30
C ASP A 85 -22.27 -12.72 -11.66
N GLY A 86 -22.61 -14.01 -11.70
CA GLY A 86 -23.95 -14.48 -12.09
C GLY A 86 -25.06 -14.05 -11.13
N ARG A 87 -24.75 -13.80 -9.85
CA ARG A 87 -25.72 -13.38 -8.83
C ARG A 87 -26.39 -12.05 -9.16
N ALA A 88 -25.76 -11.22 -9.98
CA ALA A 88 -26.28 -9.94 -10.40
C ALA A 88 -27.30 -10.02 -11.54
N VAL A 89 -27.34 -11.12 -12.30
CA VAL A 89 -28.08 -11.18 -13.58
C VAL A 89 -29.58 -11.02 -13.37
N GLU A 90 -30.21 -11.81 -12.50
CA GLU A 90 -31.65 -11.71 -12.26
C GLU A 90 -32.08 -10.35 -11.67
N PRO A 91 -31.39 -9.79 -10.65
CA PRO A 91 -31.64 -8.41 -10.21
C PRO A 91 -31.52 -7.36 -11.31
N LEU A 92 -30.56 -7.49 -12.24
CA LEU A 92 -30.40 -6.57 -13.36
C LEU A 92 -31.52 -6.71 -14.39
N ILE A 93 -32.02 -7.93 -14.64
CA ILE A 93 -33.21 -8.15 -15.48
C ILE A 93 -34.42 -7.41 -14.89
N ALA A 94 -34.52 -7.34 -13.56
CA ALA A 94 -35.62 -6.66 -12.88
C ALA A 94 -35.66 -5.14 -13.15
N LEU A 95 -34.52 -4.52 -13.45
CA LEU A 95 -34.39 -3.09 -13.75
C LEU A 95 -34.71 -2.71 -15.20
N LEU A 96 -35.00 -3.66 -16.09
CA LEU A 96 -35.22 -3.38 -17.51
C LEU A 96 -36.48 -2.56 -17.82
N ASP A 97 -37.37 -2.43 -16.84
CA ASP A 97 -38.57 -1.58 -16.91
C ASP A 97 -38.42 -0.26 -16.11
N ASP A 98 -37.26 -0.06 -15.47
CA ASP A 98 -36.98 1.14 -14.67
C ASP A 98 -36.77 2.37 -15.56
N LYS A 99 -37.52 3.45 -15.28
CA LYS A 99 -37.49 4.71 -16.04
C LYS A 99 -36.70 5.81 -15.32
N GLY A 100 -36.01 5.47 -14.25
CA GLY A 100 -35.22 6.39 -13.43
C GLY A 100 -34.17 7.13 -14.25
N THR A 101 -33.97 8.39 -13.90
CA THR A 101 -33.05 9.31 -14.56
C THR A 101 -31.82 9.53 -13.71
N LEU A 102 -30.68 9.76 -14.36
CA LEU A 102 -29.46 10.16 -13.66
C LEU A 102 -29.47 11.67 -13.38
N GLU A 103 -29.23 12.04 -12.12
CA GLU A 103 -29.09 13.42 -11.68
C GLU A 103 -27.76 13.61 -10.93
N LEU A 104 -26.73 14.10 -11.63
CA LEU A 104 -25.43 14.39 -11.03
C LEU A 104 -25.10 15.88 -11.12
N ASN A 105 -24.40 16.37 -10.11
CA ASN A 105 -23.90 17.72 -9.98
C ASN A 105 -22.38 17.70 -9.84
N VAL A 106 -21.68 18.66 -10.45
CA VAL A 106 -20.28 18.97 -10.19
C VAL A 106 -20.17 20.15 -9.23
N LEU A 107 -19.10 20.20 -8.45
CA LEU A 107 -18.75 21.40 -7.68
C LEU A 107 -18.11 22.44 -8.61
N SER A 108 -18.42 23.72 -8.39
CA SER A 108 -17.69 24.85 -8.97
C SER A 108 -16.23 24.86 -8.53
N ASP A 109 -15.39 25.62 -9.22
CA ASP A 109 -13.95 25.74 -8.94
C ASP A 109 -13.65 26.26 -7.51
N ASP A 110 -14.58 27.00 -6.91
CA ASP A 110 -14.52 27.48 -5.52
C ASP A 110 -15.08 26.49 -4.49
N GLY A 111 -15.51 25.30 -4.92
CA GLY A 111 -16.05 24.23 -4.07
C GLY A 111 -17.40 24.52 -3.42
N GLY A 112 -18.02 25.68 -3.71
CA GLY A 112 -19.18 26.19 -3.00
C GLY A 112 -20.53 25.92 -3.67
N SER A 113 -20.59 25.91 -5.01
CA SER A 113 -21.84 25.80 -5.78
C SER A 113 -21.92 24.48 -6.54
N LEU A 114 -23.11 23.88 -6.57
CA LEU A 114 -23.39 22.69 -7.38
C LEU A 114 -23.95 23.12 -8.74
N HIS A 115 -23.35 22.62 -9.82
CA HIS A 115 -23.84 22.77 -11.19
C HIS A 115 -24.21 21.40 -11.75
N GLY A 116 -25.19 21.32 -12.66
CA GLY A 116 -25.50 20.06 -13.33
C GLY A 116 -24.26 19.51 -14.05
N ALA A 117 -23.95 18.23 -13.84
CA ALA A 117 -22.86 17.55 -14.54
C ALA A 117 -23.22 17.27 -16.00
N TYR A 118 -24.51 17.26 -16.33
CA TYR A 118 -25.07 17.04 -17.65
C TYR A 118 -26.12 18.10 -17.94
N ASP A 119 -26.23 18.52 -19.21
CA ASP A 119 -27.14 19.58 -19.64
C ASP A 119 -28.63 19.23 -19.44
N ASN A 120 -28.98 17.93 -19.37
CA ASN A 120 -30.33 17.45 -19.09
C ASN A 120 -30.31 16.07 -18.38
N PRO A 121 -31.33 15.72 -17.57
CA PRO A 121 -31.50 14.38 -17.03
C PRO A 121 -31.55 13.34 -18.16
N LEU A 122 -30.77 12.26 -18.03
CA LEU A 122 -30.75 11.17 -19.01
C LEU A 122 -31.95 10.24 -18.76
N PRO A 123 -32.97 10.17 -19.65
CA PRO A 123 -34.16 9.35 -19.44
C PRO A 123 -33.84 7.86 -19.56
N ASN A 124 -34.49 7.01 -18.76
CA ASN A 124 -34.30 5.54 -18.77
C ASN A 124 -32.86 5.09 -18.47
N PHE A 125 -32.05 5.94 -17.84
CA PHE A 125 -30.64 5.66 -17.62
C PHE A 125 -30.42 4.39 -16.79
N VAL A 126 -31.28 4.11 -15.80
CA VAL A 126 -31.21 2.88 -15.00
C VAL A 126 -31.33 1.63 -15.90
N ARG A 127 -32.34 1.59 -16.78
CA ARG A 127 -32.53 0.51 -17.76
C ARG A 127 -31.32 0.35 -18.67
N ASP A 128 -30.75 1.45 -19.14
CA ASP A 128 -29.60 1.41 -20.06
C ASP A 128 -28.34 0.85 -19.37
N GLN A 129 -28.10 1.21 -18.12
CA GLN A 129 -27.01 0.62 -17.32
C GLN A 129 -27.24 -0.86 -17.02
N ALA A 130 -28.48 -1.27 -16.74
CA ALA A 130 -28.84 -2.67 -16.55
C ALA A 130 -28.59 -3.50 -17.82
N LEU A 131 -28.99 -2.99 -19.00
CA LEU A 131 -28.70 -3.64 -20.29
C LEU A 131 -27.20 -3.76 -20.53
N PHE A 132 -26.42 -2.71 -20.23
CA PHE A 132 -24.97 -2.72 -20.37
C PHE A 132 -24.32 -3.76 -19.45
N ALA A 133 -24.75 -3.84 -18.19
CA ALA A 133 -24.27 -4.81 -17.22
C ALA A 133 -24.58 -6.24 -17.63
N LEU A 134 -25.83 -6.52 -18.03
CA LEU A 134 -26.24 -7.84 -18.53
C LEU A 134 -25.40 -8.28 -19.72
N ARG A 135 -25.17 -7.39 -20.69
CA ARG A 135 -24.28 -7.66 -21.84
C ARG A 135 -22.85 -7.94 -21.40
N SER A 136 -22.34 -7.17 -20.44
CA SER A 136 -20.96 -7.29 -19.96
C SER A 136 -20.72 -8.59 -19.20
N ILE A 137 -21.70 -9.05 -18.41
CA ILE A 137 -21.61 -10.26 -17.60
C ILE A 137 -21.82 -11.51 -18.47
N THR A 138 -22.86 -11.49 -19.31
CA THR A 138 -23.33 -12.70 -20.03
C THR A 138 -22.77 -12.85 -21.43
N GLY A 139 -22.26 -11.76 -22.03
CA GLY A 139 -21.91 -11.70 -23.45
C GLY A 139 -23.10 -11.70 -24.41
N GLN A 140 -24.34 -11.81 -23.89
CA GLN A 140 -25.56 -11.84 -24.71
C GLN A 140 -26.07 -10.43 -25.02
N ARG A 141 -26.84 -10.30 -26.11
CA ARG A 141 -27.37 -9.02 -26.58
C ARG A 141 -28.86 -9.10 -26.87
N PHE A 142 -29.68 -8.89 -25.84
CA PHE A 142 -31.12 -8.72 -25.98
C PHE A 142 -31.54 -7.29 -25.62
N SER A 143 -32.67 -6.84 -26.18
CA SER A 143 -33.25 -5.52 -25.94
C SER A 143 -34.55 -5.55 -25.14
N SER A 144 -35.19 -6.72 -25.01
CA SER A 144 -36.44 -6.90 -24.27
C SER A 144 -36.22 -7.68 -22.97
N ARG A 145 -36.97 -7.34 -21.93
CA ARG A 145 -36.98 -8.09 -20.66
C ARG A 145 -37.43 -9.54 -20.85
N ALA A 146 -38.38 -9.79 -21.75
CA ALA A 146 -38.91 -11.11 -22.02
C ALA A 146 -37.83 -12.06 -22.55
N ASP A 147 -36.99 -11.60 -23.48
CA ASP A 147 -35.89 -12.39 -24.04
C ASP A 147 -34.83 -12.70 -22.98
N TRP A 148 -34.46 -11.70 -22.17
CA TRP A 148 -33.55 -11.89 -21.04
C TRP A 148 -34.09 -12.91 -20.04
N THR A 149 -35.37 -12.80 -19.66
CA THR A 149 -36.03 -13.71 -18.71
C THR A 149 -36.06 -15.13 -19.24
N LYS A 150 -36.43 -15.29 -20.53
CA LYS A 150 -36.48 -16.59 -21.20
C LYS A 150 -35.09 -17.24 -21.27
N TRP A 151 -34.08 -16.48 -21.66
CA TRP A 151 -32.71 -16.97 -21.75
C TRP A 151 -32.15 -17.35 -20.37
N TRP A 152 -32.33 -16.48 -19.36
CA TRP A 152 -31.85 -16.72 -18.00
C TRP A 152 -32.57 -17.91 -17.34
N GLY A 153 -33.89 -18.02 -17.48
CA GLY A 153 -34.65 -19.15 -16.94
C GLY A 153 -34.23 -20.52 -17.49
N GLY A 154 -33.69 -20.57 -18.71
CA GLY A 154 -33.13 -21.79 -19.31
C GLY A 154 -31.63 -22.02 -19.03
N SER A 155 -30.89 -20.98 -18.64
CA SER A 155 -29.41 -21.02 -18.60
C SER A 155 -28.81 -20.76 -17.21
N GLY A 156 -29.54 -20.09 -16.31
CA GLY A 156 -29.00 -19.52 -15.07
C GLY A 156 -28.39 -20.55 -14.11
N THR A 157 -28.88 -21.79 -14.10
CA THR A 157 -28.35 -22.87 -13.26
C THR A 157 -27.00 -23.41 -13.72
N ALA A 158 -26.62 -23.16 -14.97
CA ALA A 158 -25.37 -23.61 -15.57
C ALA A 158 -24.51 -22.42 -16.09
N PHE A 159 -24.94 -21.19 -15.81
CA PHE A 159 -24.26 -20.01 -16.31
C PHE A 159 -23.02 -19.70 -15.47
N GLU A 160 -21.86 -19.80 -16.10
CA GLU A 160 -20.60 -19.33 -15.56
C GLU A 160 -20.24 -17.99 -16.23
N PRO A 161 -20.17 -16.88 -15.47
CA PRO A 161 -19.75 -15.61 -16.03
C PRO A 161 -18.34 -15.75 -16.57
N ARG A 162 -18.08 -15.22 -17.77
CA ARG A 162 -16.71 -15.22 -18.30
C ARG A 162 -15.85 -14.37 -17.37
N PRO A 163 -14.86 -14.96 -16.68
CA PRO A 163 -13.98 -14.17 -15.85
C PRO A 163 -13.27 -13.17 -16.76
N ARG A 164 -13.46 -11.87 -16.49
CA ARG A 164 -12.49 -10.89 -16.95
C ARG A 164 -11.25 -11.20 -16.14
N ALA A 165 -10.27 -11.87 -16.77
CA ALA A 165 -8.97 -11.99 -16.16
C ALA A 165 -8.51 -10.56 -15.87
N ALA A 166 -8.46 -10.18 -14.59
CA ALA A 166 -7.70 -9.01 -14.22
C ALA A 166 -6.29 -9.30 -14.75
N GLU A 167 -5.83 -8.52 -15.73
CA GLU A 167 -4.46 -8.63 -16.21
C GLU A 167 -3.57 -8.34 -15.02
N ARG A 168 -3.15 -9.40 -14.32
CA ARG A 168 -2.18 -9.28 -13.25
C ARG A 168 -0.91 -8.83 -13.93
N ARG A 169 -0.52 -7.59 -13.63
CA ARG A 169 0.68 -6.99 -14.17
C ARG A 169 1.84 -7.95 -13.93
N ARG A 170 2.60 -8.27 -14.98
CA ARG A 170 3.78 -9.12 -14.84
C ARG A 170 4.78 -8.38 -13.93
N LEU A 171 5.14 -9.01 -12.81
CA LEU A 171 6.15 -8.47 -11.92
C LEU A 171 7.53 -8.47 -12.61
N PRO A 172 8.37 -7.45 -12.35
CA PRO A 172 9.74 -7.43 -12.87
C PRO A 172 10.54 -8.58 -12.26
N ASP A 173 11.51 -9.13 -13.00
CA ASP A 173 12.32 -10.28 -12.53
C ASP A 173 13.07 -9.98 -11.21
N ARG A 174 13.40 -8.71 -10.95
CA ARG A 174 14.02 -8.26 -9.69
C ARG A 174 13.08 -8.31 -8.48
N ALA A 175 11.76 -8.39 -8.67
CA ALA A 175 10.79 -8.49 -7.57
C ALA A 175 11.02 -9.72 -6.68
N LYS A 176 11.68 -10.77 -7.19
CA LYS A 176 12.08 -11.95 -6.40
C LYS A 176 12.92 -11.61 -5.17
N PHE A 177 13.60 -10.46 -5.16
CA PHE A 177 14.43 -10.02 -4.02
C PHE A 177 13.62 -9.51 -2.84
N LEU A 178 12.30 -9.35 -2.99
CA LEU A 178 11.37 -9.02 -1.90
C LEU A 178 10.94 -10.24 -1.09
N ARG A 179 11.18 -11.46 -1.60
CA ARG A 179 10.76 -12.70 -0.94
C ARG A 179 11.30 -12.78 0.49
N GLY A 180 10.38 -12.90 1.45
CA GLY A 180 10.71 -13.02 2.88
C GLY A 180 10.99 -11.71 3.60
N LEU A 181 10.97 -10.56 2.92
CA LEU A 181 10.99 -9.26 3.59
C LEU A 181 9.66 -9.00 4.30
N ARG A 182 9.72 -8.35 5.45
CA ARG A 182 8.57 -7.93 6.26
C ARG A 182 8.45 -6.42 6.18
N VAL A 183 7.33 -5.93 5.64
CA VAL A 183 7.11 -4.51 5.37
C VAL A 183 5.91 -4.03 6.18
N CYS A 184 6.07 -2.95 6.92
CA CYS A 184 4.94 -2.27 7.55
C CYS A 184 4.54 -1.05 6.70
N ILE A 185 3.29 -1.01 6.24
CA ILE A 185 2.74 0.10 5.46
C ILE A 185 1.75 0.87 6.33
N ASP A 186 1.92 2.19 6.38
CA ASP A 186 1.02 3.08 7.11
C ASP A 186 0.26 3.99 6.16
N PRO A 187 -1.01 3.69 5.84
CA PRO A 187 -1.85 4.67 5.18
C PRO A 187 -2.18 5.79 6.17
N GLY A 188 -1.64 6.99 5.93
CA GLY A 188 -1.84 8.16 6.77
C GLY A 188 -3.31 8.48 7.04
N HIS A 189 -3.62 9.07 8.20
CA HIS A 189 -4.99 9.45 8.62
C HIS A 189 -5.94 8.26 8.82
N GLY A 190 -7.26 8.51 8.80
CA GLY A 190 -8.32 7.51 8.86
C GLY A 190 -9.38 7.84 9.93
N GLY A 191 -10.63 7.41 9.72
CA GLY A 191 -11.73 7.65 10.66
C GLY A 191 -12.25 9.10 10.66
N ASP A 192 -11.79 9.91 9.71
CA ASP A 192 -12.05 11.34 9.63
C ASP A 192 -13.32 11.69 8.83
N THR A 193 -14.11 10.70 8.43
CA THR A 193 -15.31 10.90 7.59
C THR A 193 -16.35 11.82 8.22
N HIS A 194 -16.43 11.86 9.55
CA HIS A 194 -17.33 12.76 10.30
C HIS A 194 -16.84 14.21 10.33
N LYS A 195 -15.57 14.49 10.01
CA LYS A 195 -14.97 15.82 10.05
C LYS A 195 -15.19 16.54 8.71
N ARG A 196 -16.18 17.42 8.65
CA ARG A 196 -16.52 18.18 7.43
C ARG A 196 -15.32 19.02 6.96
N GLY A 197 -14.92 18.84 5.69
CA GLY A 197 -13.84 19.60 5.06
C GLY A 197 -12.42 19.26 5.52
N TYR A 198 -12.25 18.34 6.47
CA TYR A 198 -10.93 17.98 6.99
C TYR A 198 -10.13 17.17 5.98
N LYS A 199 -8.98 17.71 5.54
CA LYS A 199 -8.06 17.07 4.58
C LYS A 199 -8.78 16.56 3.32
N ARG A 200 -9.57 17.47 2.74
CA ARG A 200 -10.31 17.24 1.49
C ARG A 200 -9.88 18.22 0.42
N GLY A 201 -9.79 17.74 -0.81
CA GLY A 201 -9.58 18.57 -1.98
C GLY A 201 -10.85 19.27 -2.48
N PRO A 202 -10.74 20.09 -3.54
CA PRO A 202 -11.85 20.86 -4.11
C PRO A 202 -13.11 20.06 -4.45
N THR A 203 -12.95 18.77 -4.82
CA THR A 203 -14.04 17.85 -5.19
C THR A 203 -14.35 16.82 -4.09
N TYR A 204 -13.99 17.15 -2.84
CA TYR A 204 -14.20 16.36 -1.63
C TYR A 204 -13.46 15.02 -1.57
N ALA A 205 -12.43 14.80 -2.42
CA ALA A 205 -11.54 13.66 -2.29
C ALA A 205 -10.83 13.74 -0.94
N SER A 206 -10.84 12.66 -0.16
CA SER A 206 -10.22 12.61 1.16
C SER A 206 -8.81 12.04 1.07
N GLU A 207 -7.84 12.73 1.68
CA GLU A 207 -6.45 12.26 1.77
C GLU A 207 -6.38 10.84 2.36
N ALA A 208 -7.10 10.59 3.45
CA ALA A 208 -7.13 9.29 4.12
C ALA A 208 -7.58 8.14 3.19
N GLU A 209 -8.47 8.42 2.25
CA GLU A 209 -8.97 7.41 1.32
C GLU A 209 -8.02 7.15 0.18
N ILE A 210 -7.41 8.22 -0.34
CA ILE A 210 -6.37 8.14 -1.36
C ILE A 210 -5.18 7.34 -0.80
N ASN A 211 -4.71 7.69 0.40
CA ASN A 211 -3.64 6.98 1.11
C ASN A 211 -3.96 5.49 1.28
N LEU A 212 -5.18 5.16 1.74
CA LEU A 212 -5.60 3.77 1.93
C LEU A 212 -5.65 2.99 0.62
N ARG A 213 -6.15 3.61 -0.45
CA ARG A 213 -6.25 3.01 -1.77
C ARG A 213 -4.87 2.69 -2.35
N VAL A 214 -3.95 3.65 -2.34
CA VAL A 214 -2.57 3.46 -2.80
C VAL A 214 -1.86 2.39 -1.96
N ALA A 215 -2.01 2.43 -0.64
CA ALA A 215 -1.42 1.45 0.25
C ALA A 215 -1.93 0.02 0.03
N ARG A 216 -3.23 -0.15 -0.28
CA ARG A 216 -3.83 -1.44 -0.64
C ARG A 216 -3.25 -2.00 -1.93
N PHE A 217 -3.09 -1.17 -2.97
CA PHE A 217 -2.44 -1.59 -4.21
C PHE A 217 -0.98 -1.97 -3.98
N LEU A 218 -0.23 -1.17 -3.22
CA LEU A 218 1.15 -1.46 -2.88
C LEU A 218 1.29 -2.78 -2.10
N ARG A 219 0.42 -3.00 -1.10
CA ARG A 219 0.36 -4.27 -0.37
C ARG A 219 0.16 -5.44 -1.33
N ASP A 220 -0.81 -5.35 -2.23
CA ASP A 220 -1.14 -6.45 -3.15
C ASP A 220 0.05 -6.80 -4.06
N ASP A 221 0.78 -5.80 -4.55
CA ASP A 221 1.99 -6.00 -5.37
C ASP A 221 3.16 -6.59 -4.55
N LEU A 222 3.39 -6.11 -3.33
CA LEU A 222 4.42 -6.63 -2.42
C LEU A 222 4.15 -8.08 -2.01
N VAL A 223 2.89 -8.41 -1.66
CA VAL A 223 2.48 -9.78 -1.35
C VAL A 223 2.64 -10.69 -2.56
N ALA A 224 2.28 -10.23 -3.75
CA ALA A 224 2.49 -10.98 -4.99
C ALA A 224 3.98 -11.24 -5.28
N ALA A 225 4.88 -10.35 -4.83
CA ALA A 225 6.33 -10.53 -4.91
C ALA A 225 6.92 -11.42 -3.81
N GLY A 226 6.10 -11.89 -2.85
CA GLY A 226 6.50 -12.78 -1.76
C GLY A 226 6.98 -12.08 -0.48
N ALA A 227 6.73 -10.77 -0.33
CA ALA A 227 6.91 -10.08 0.94
C ALA A 227 5.74 -10.37 1.89
N THR A 228 6.00 -10.27 3.19
CA THR A 228 4.96 -10.22 4.23
C THR A 228 4.65 -8.76 4.51
N VAL A 229 3.38 -8.37 4.46
CA VAL A 229 2.97 -6.98 4.63
C VAL A 229 1.98 -6.85 5.78
N THR A 230 2.27 -5.94 6.70
CA THR A 230 1.35 -5.48 7.74
C THR A 230 0.90 -4.07 7.38
N MET A 231 -0.39 -3.79 7.42
CA MET A 231 -0.91 -2.42 7.29
C MET A 231 -1.34 -1.90 8.66
N THR A 232 -1.00 -0.65 9.01
CA THR A 232 -1.45 -0.04 10.28
C THR A 232 -2.97 0.10 10.35
N ARG A 233 -3.61 0.27 9.20
CA ARG A 233 -5.05 0.13 8.98
C ARG A 233 -5.30 -0.40 7.57
N ASP A 234 -6.37 -1.16 7.41
CA ASP A 234 -6.85 -1.66 6.14
C ASP A 234 -8.28 -1.18 5.83
N SER A 235 -8.83 -0.29 6.66
CA SER A 235 -10.15 0.34 6.57
C SER A 235 -10.07 1.83 6.95
N ASP A 236 -11.17 2.57 6.79
CA ASP A 236 -11.27 3.97 7.19
C ASP A 236 -11.51 4.11 8.70
N ARG A 237 -10.47 3.86 9.48
CA ARG A 237 -10.47 4.00 10.95
C ARG A 237 -9.29 4.83 11.42
N ASP A 238 -9.48 5.56 12.51
CA ASP A 238 -8.39 6.27 13.16
C ASP A 238 -7.50 5.28 13.91
N VAL A 239 -6.18 5.50 13.83
CA VAL A 239 -5.17 4.69 14.52
C VAL A 239 -4.17 5.65 15.15
N PRO A 240 -3.97 5.62 16.47
CA PRO A 240 -3.00 6.48 17.14
C PRO A 240 -1.58 6.25 16.64
N LEU A 241 -0.76 7.31 16.60
CA LEU A 241 0.62 7.26 16.08
C LEU A 241 1.48 6.18 16.79
N GLU A 242 1.33 6.03 18.10
CA GLU A 242 2.05 5.00 18.87
C GLU A 242 1.66 3.59 18.41
N THR A 243 0.38 3.36 18.13
CA THR A 243 -0.13 2.08 17.64
C THR A 243 0.38 1.79 16.22
N ARG A 244 0.45 2.80 15.35
CA ARG A 244 1.04 2.70 14.01
C ARG A 244 2.52 2.28 14.09
N ALA A 245 3.28 2.95 14.96
CA ALA A 245 4.70 2.67 15.12
C ALA A 245 4.95 1.28 15.73
N LYS A 246 4.18 0.89 16.74
CA LYS A 246 4.25 -0.44 17.35
C LYS A 246 3.96 -1.57 16.35
N ALA A 247 3.06 -1.35 15.40
CA ALA A 247 2.78 -2.33 14.34
C ALA A 247 4.01 -2.60 13.44
N ALA A 248 5.00 -1.70 13.43
CA ALA A 248 6.25 -1.88 12.70
C ALA A 248 7.27 -2.76 13.43
N GLU A 249 7.03 -3.14 14.70
CA GLU A 249 7.94 -3.98 15.47
C GLU A 249 8.25 -5.29 14.73
N GLY A 250 9.54 -5.60 14.63
CA GLY A 250 10.00 -6.75 13.87
C GLY A 250 9.72 -6.66 12.36
N HIS A 251 9.59 -5.49 11.76
CA HIS A 251 9.60 -5.37 10.29
C HIS A 251 10.99 -4.96 9.81
N ASP A 252 11.29 -5.20 8.54
CA ASP A 252 12.56 -4.78 7.94
C ASP A 252 12.59 -3.28 7.65
N PHE A 253 11.43 -2.70 7.35
CA PHE A 253 11.24 -1.26 7.22
C PHE A 253 9.76 -0.87 7.31
N PHE A 254 9.55 0.42 7.52
CA PHE A 254 8.25 1.08 7.61
C PHE A 254 8.09 2.12 6.48
N LEU A 255 6.92 2.18 5.86
CA LEU A 255 6.59 3.15 4.82
C LEU A 255 5.23 3.79 5.12
N SER A 256 5.22 5.06 5.48
CA SER A 256 3.98 5.84 5.63
C SER A 256 3.63 6.54 4.33
N ILE A 257 2.36 6.50 3.92
CA ILE A 257 1.85 7.05 2.65
C ILE A 257 0.86 8.16 2.95
N HIS A 258 1.17 9.34 2.43
CA HIS A 258 0.44 10.59 2.55
C HIS A 258 0.38 11.34 1.20
N HIS A 259 -0.51 12.33 1.14
CA HIS A 259 -0.65 13.23 0.02
C HIS A 259 -0.66 14.66 0.51
N ASN A 260 0.06 15.51 -0.21
CA ASN A 260 0.34 16.87 0.23
C ASN A 260 -0.90 17.77 0.18
N TRP A 261 -0.82 18.85 0.96
CA TRP A 261 -1.66 20.02 0.83
C TRP A 261 -0.82 21.29 0.84
N SER A 262 -1.18 22.24 -0.01
CA SER A 262 -0.54 23.55 -0.04
C SER A 262 -1.53 24.62 -0.47
N PRO A 263 -1.44 25.85 0.10
CA PRO A 263 -2.15 27.00 -0.43
C PRO A 263 -1.56 27.50 -1.76
N ARG A 264 -0.33 27.10 -2.10
CA ARG A 264 0.27 27.30 -3.43
C ARG A 264 -0.19 26.18 -4.36
N LEU A 265 -1.20 26.48 -5.18
CA LEU A 265 -1.86 25.48 -6.03
C LEU A 265 -1.01 25.02 -7.22
N ASP A 266 0.12 25.67 -7.50
CA ASP A 266 1.11 25.29 -8.50
C ASP A 266 2.18 24.32 -7.96
N ALA A 267 2.16 23.98 -6.66
CA ALA A 267 3.02 22.94 -6.12
C ALA A 267 2.58 21.56 -6.63
N LEU A 268 3.46 20.87 -7.36
CA LEU A 268 3.16 19.58 -8.02
C LEU A 268 4.20 18.47 -7.71
N SER A 269 5.21 18.76 -6.91
CA SER A 269 6.30 17.83 -6.61
C SER A 269 5.92 16.75 -5.58
N THR A 270 6.70 15.68 -5.55
CA THR A 270 6.66 14.68 -4.48
C THR A 270 7.71 14.99 -3.43
N THR A 271 7.50 14.54 -2.20
CA THR A 271 8.53 14.58 -1.16
C THR A 271 8.53 13.28 -0.38
N THR A 272 9.72 12.71 -0.15
CA THR A 272 9.89 11.54 0.71
C THR A 272 10.80 11.90 1.86
N TRP A 273 10.33 11.66 3.07
CA TRP A 273 10.90 12.18 4.30
C TRP A 273 11.56 11.05 5.11
N TYR A 274 12.82 11.27 5.50
CA TYR A 274 13.52 10.46 6.49
C TYR A 274 13.59 11.21 7.83
N HIS A 275 13.79 10.46 8.92
CA HIS A 275 13.75 11.04 10.26
C HIS A 275 15.05 11.77 10.62
N LEU A 276 14.94 13.05 10.98
CA LEU A 276 16.01 13.93 11.46
C LEU A 276 17.20 13.99 10.50
N THR A 277 18.37 13.48 10.87
CA THR A 277 19.59 13.61 10.07
C THR A 277 19.84 12.34 9.25
N PRO A 278 20.60 12.42 8.14
CA PRO A 278 21.04 11.23 7.41
C PRO A 278 21.69 10.17 8.31
N ASP A 279 22.39 10.59 9.35
CA ASP A 279 23.09 9.71 10.29
C ASP A 279 22.19 9.14 11.40
N HIS A 280 20.96 9.67 11.58
CA HIS A 280 20.05 9.18 12.62
C HIS A 280 19.62 7.73 12.34
N GLN A 281 19.18 7.45 11.12
CA GLN A 281 18.91 6.11 10.59
C GLN A 281 19.22 6.06 9.08
N PRO A 282 20.48 5.84 8.69
CA PRO A 282 20.90 5.90 7.28
C PRO A 282 20.11 4.98 6.34
N ALA A 283 19.74 3.78 6.81
CA ALA A 283 18.93 2.83 6.04
C ALA A 283 17.53 3.37 5.67
N ALA A 284 16.98 4.30 6.45
CA ALA A 284 15.71 4.97 6.13
C ALA A 284 15.87 5.93 4.93
N MET A 285 16.97 6.67 4.89
CA MET A 285 17.32 7.54 3.76
C MET A 285 17.57 6.73 2.49
N ASP A 286 18.21 5.56 2.59
CA ASP A 286 18.45 4.69 1.43
C ASP A 286 17.13 4.22 0.79
N LEU A 287 16.20 3.72 1.62
CA LEU A 287 14.86 3.33 1.17
C LEU A 287 14.14 4.52 0.53
N ALA A 288 14.10 5.66 1.23
CA ALA A 288 13.43 6.88 0.78
C ALA A 288 13.95 7.36 -0.58
N ARG A 289 15.26 7.31 -0.80
CA ARG A 289 15.90 7.69 -2.07
C ARG A 289 15.39 6.85 -3.25
N HIS A 290 15.28 5.54 -3.08
CA HIS A 290 14.80 4.65 -4.15
C HIS A 290 13.31 4.82 -4.41
N VAL A 291 12.52 4.99 -3.34
CA VAL A 291 11.08 5.24 -3.43
C VAL A 291 10.81 6.55 -4.18
N GLU A 292 11.42 7.66 -3.77
CA GLU A 292 11.23 8.98 -4.40
C GLU A 292 11.55 8.94 -5.89
N LYS A 293 12.71 8.36 -6.24
CA LYS A 293 13.16 8.25 -7.63
C LYS A 293 12.17 7.49 -8.52
N GLU A 294 11.70 6.32 -8.09
CA GLU A 294 10.83 5.49 -8.93
C GLU A 294 9.39 5.98 -8.95
N VAL A 295 8.92 6.67 -7.91
CA VAL A 295 7.64 7.40 -7.93
C VAL A 295 7.67 8.53 -8.95
N LEU A 296 8.67 9.42 -8.91
CA LEU A 296 8.81 10.52 -9.87
C LEU A 296 8.77 9.98 -11.31
N ARG A 297 9.51 8.89 -11.57
CA ARG A 297 9.53 8.21 -12.87
C ARG A 297 8.17 7.61 -13.24
N ALA A 298 7.51 6.92 -12.30
CA ALA A 298 6.23 6.27 -12.57
C ALA A 298 5.12 7.30 -12.81
N LEU A 299 5.19 8.44 -12.15
CA LEU A 299 4.21 9.51 -12.26
C LEU A 299 4.52 10.54 -13.35
N ASP A 300 5.69 10.45 -14.00
CA ASP A 300 6.16 11.40 -15.01
C ASP A 300 6.15 12.85 -14.47
N LEU A 301 6.71 13.00 -13.26
CA LEU A 301 6.80 14.28 -12.56
C LEU A 301 8.24 14.82 -12.66
N ASP A 302 8.37 16.13 -12.82
CA ASP A 302 9.65 16.81 -12.77
C ASP A 302 10.05 17.09 -11.31
N GLY A 303 11.22 16.58 -10.90
CA GLY A 303 11.75 16.82 -9.55
C GLY A 303 12.26 18.25 -9.32
N SER A 304 12.02 19.18 -10.26
CA SER A 304 12.58 20.53 -10.27
C SER A 304 11.88 21.52 -9.35
N ASP A 305 10.64 21.25 -8.95
CA ASP A 305 9.80 22.18 -8.17
C ASP A 305 10.08 22.12 -6.65
N GLY A 306 11.34 21.84 -6.28
CA GLY A 306 11.80 21.85 -4.90
C GLY A 306 11.32 20.68 -4.03
N GLY A 307 10.73 19.64 -4.62
CA GLY A 307 10.44 18.36 -3.94
C GLY A 307 11.66 17.45 -3.84
N GLY A 308 11.45 16.20 -3.47
CA GLY A 308 12.50 15.17 -3.39
C GLY A 308 12.69 14.57 -2.00
N LEU A 309 13.89 14.06 -1.78
CA LEU A 309 14.31 13.46 -0.51
C LEU A 309 14.57 14.53 0.55
N MET A 310 13.85 14.49 1.67
CA MET A 310 13.90 15.52 2.70
C MET A 310 14.05 14.95 4.12
N SER A 311 14.59 15.77 5.01
CA SER A 311 14.58 15.53 6.45
C SER A 311 13.30 16.08 7.06
N ASP A 312 12.58 15.27 7.84
CA ASP A 312 11.41 15.76 8.60
C ASP A 312 11.78 16.76 9.71
N GLY A 313 13.07 16.82 10.08
CA GLY A 313 13.68 17.82 10.95
C GLY A 313 13.56 19.25 10.40
N LEU A 314 13.40 19.39 9.08
CA LEU A 314 13.15 20.68 8.42
C LEU A 314 11.73 21.20 8.67
N MET A 315 10.77 20.30 8.94
CA MET A 315 9.38 20.64 9.20
C MET A 315 9.10 20.79 10.70
N TYR A 316 9.64 19.87 11.50
CA TYR A 316 9.51 19.88 12.96
C TYR A 316 10.86 19.53 13.60
N GLU A 317 11.30 20.27 14.61
CA GLU A 317 12.61 20.03 15.27
C GLU A 317 12.77 18.59 15.78
N SER A 318 11.66 17.96 16.21
CA SER A 318 11.62 16.57 16.68
C SER A 318 11.16 15.58 15.61
N GLY A 319 11.03 16.00 14.35
CA GLY A 319 10.53 15.21 13.22
C GLY A 319 9.05 14.83 13.30
N PHE A 320 8.60 14.03 12.35
CA PHE A 320 7.23 13.54 12.27
C PHE A 320 6.95 12.53 13.36
N GLY A 321 5.77 12.66 13.98
CA GLY A 321 5.40 11.84 15.14
C GLY A 321 5.38 10.34 14.84
N VAL A 322 5.00 9.92 13.63
CA VAL A 322 4.99 8.49 13.24
C VAL A 322 6.40 7.93 13.10
N LEU A 323 7.33 8.69 12.51
CA LEU A 323 8.73 8.27 12.34
C LEU A 323 9.49 8.30 13.67
N ARG A 324 9.28 9.35 14.48
CA ARG A 324 9.88 9.50 15.82
C ARG A 324 9.56 8.33 16.76
N GLN A 325 8.39 7.72 16.60
CA GLN A 325 7.91 6.65 17.49
C GLN A 325 8.28 5.25 17.02
N LEU A 326 8.91 5.11 15.84
CA LEU A 326 9.29 3.79 15.32
C LEU A 326 10.24 3.05 16.27
N PRO A 327 10.17 1.71 16.30
CA PRO A 327 11.18 0.90 16.98
C PRO A 327 12.58 1.28 16.46
N PRO A 328 13.59 1.42 17.33
CA PRO A 328 14.91 1.91 16.92
C PRO A 328 15.62 1.06 15.86
N ASP A 329 15.25 -0.21 15.74
CA ASP A 329 15.77 -1.19 14.80
C ASP A 329 14.97 -1.27 13.48
N VAL A 330 13.93 -0.45 13.33
CA VAL A 330 13.08 -0.38 12.13
C VAL A 330 13.29 0.97 11.45
N PRO A 331 14.01 1.03 10.31
CA PRO A 331 14.08 2.24 9.53
C PRO A 331 12.73 2.53 8.87
N GLY A 332 12.37 3.80 8.74
CA GLY A 332 11.15 4.17 8.05
C GLY A 332 11.20 5.53 7.38
N CYS A 333 10.38 5.68 6.35
CA CYS A 333 10.18 6.95 5.68
C CYS A 333 8.69 7.27 5.52
N LEU A 334 8.40 8.55 5.36
CA LEU A 334 7.07 9.06 5.09
C LEU A 334 7.04 9.67 3.70
N CYS A 335 6.10 9.20 2.90
CA CYS A 335 5.88 9.61 1.53
C CYS A 335 4.77 10.63 1.47
N GLU A 336 5.07 11.85 1.02
CA GLU A 336 4.11 12.89 0.71
C GLU A 336 4.10 13.03 -0.82
N MET A 337 3.17 12.31 -1.47
CA MET A 337 3.17 12.12 -2.93
C MET A 337 2.72 13.40 -3.64
N THR A 338 1.52 13.43 -4.23
CA THR A 338 1.03 14.62 -4.95
C THR A 338 0.04 15.43 -4.10
N TYR A 339 -0.38 16.59 -4.60
CA TYR A 339 -1.19 17.56 -3.85
C TYR A 339 -2.70 17.38 -4.08
N TYR A 340 -3.45 17.12 -3.01
CA TYR A 340 -4.91 17.08 -3.09
C TYR A 340 -5.56 18.49 -3.07
N SER A 341 -4.78 19.55 -2.81
CA SER A 341 -5.28 20.94 -2.83
C SER A 341 -5.52 21.48 -4.24
N ASN A 342 -4.77 21.01 -5.23
CA ASN A 342 -4.91 21.43 -6.63
C ASN A 342 -5.97 20.57 -7.34
N LEU A 343 -6.94 21.19 -8.01
CA LEU A 343 -8.04 20.48 -8.69
C LEU A 343 -7.57 19.51 -9.77
N ALA A 344 -6.57 19.87 -10.57
CA ALA A 344 -6.06 19.00 -11.64
C ALA A 344 -5.37 17.75 -11.07
N THR A 345 -4.60 17.92 -10.00
CA THR A 345 -3.95 16.82 -9.29
C THR A 345 -4.95 15.99 -8.49
N GLU A 346 -5.91 16.60 -7.80
CA GLU A 346 -6.99 15.90 -7.10
C GLU A 346 -7.81 15.03 -8.07
N ARG A 347 -8.09 15.51 -9.29
CA ARG A 347 -8.74 14.71 -10.34
C ARG A 347 -7.93 13.46 -10.70
N LYS A 348 -6.60 13.58 -10.81
CA LYS A 348 -5.72 12.41 -10.99
C LYS A 348 -5.77 11.48 -9.78
N LEU A 349 -5.76 12.01 -8.56
CA LEU A 349 -5.81 11.21 -7.33
C LEU A 349 -7.12 10.43 -7.13
N ARG A 350 -8.18 10.82 -7.84
CA ARG A 350 -9.46 10.09 -7.89
C ARG A 350 -9.47 8.98 -8.93
N ASP A 351 -8.58 9.06 -9.93
CA ASP A 351 -8.42 8.01 -10.93
C ASP A 351 -7.72 6.80 -10.33
N ILE A 352 -8.42 5.67 -10.33
CA ILE A 352 -7.90 4.40 -9.84
C ILE A 352 -6.62 3.96 -10.56
N GLU A 353 -6.48 4.23 -11.85
CA GLU A 353 -5.29 3.84 -12.62
C GLU A 353 -4.10 4.73 -12.26
N PHE A 354 -4.34 6.01 -11.94
CA PHE A 354 -3.30 6.88 -11.39
C PHE A 354 -2.83 6.36 -10.02
N ASN A 355 -3.76 6.00 -9.13
CA ASN A 355 -3.40 5.45 -7.82
C ASN A 355 -2.65 4.10 -7.94
N ARG A 356 -3.01 3.25 -8.91
CA ARG A 356 -2.25 2.03 -9.24
C ARG A 356 -0.86 2.34 -9.76
N ARG A 357 -0.72 3.38 -10.59
CA ARG A 357 0.58 3.81 -11.13
C ARG A 357 1.49 4.36 -10.03
N GLU A 358 0.95 5.10 -9.08
CA GLU A 358 1.66 5.58 -7.90
C GLU A 358 2.12 4.42 -7.01
N ALA A 359 1.21 3.52 -6.65
CA ALA A 359 1.53 2.31 -5.90
C ALA A 359 2.60 1.46 -6.61
N TRP A 360 2.55 1.41 -7.94
CA TRP A 360 3.58 0.75 -8.73
C TRP A 360 4.94 1.45 -8.67
N GLY A 361 4.98 2.78 -8.64
CA GLY A 361 6.22 3.55 -8.42
C GLY A 361 6.84 3.26 -7.05
N LEU A 362 6.02 3.27 -5.99
CA LEU A 362 6.41 2.85 -4.65
C LEU A 362 6.97 1.42 -4.65
N PHE A 363 6.26 0.48 -5.30
CA PHE A 363 6.69 -0.91 -5.44
C PHE A 363 8.04 -1.03 -6.16
N LEU A 364 8.22 -0.34 -7.29
CA LEU A 364 9.47 -0.35 -8.05
C LEU A 364 10.64 0.21 -7.24
N GLY A 365 10.43 1.26 -6.45
CA GLY A 365 11.44 1.80 -5.54
C GLY A 365 11.88 0.79 -4.49
N ILE A 366 10.93 0.07 -3.89
CA ILE A 366 11.21 -1.00 -2.93
C ILE A 366 11.93 -2.18 -3.61
N VAL A 367 11.50 -2.57 -4.81
CA VAL A 367 12.18 -3.59 -5.62
C VAL A 367 13.62 -3.18 -5.92
N GLU A 368 13.85 -1.92 -6.29
CA GLU A 368 15.19 -1.42 -6.58
C GLU A 368 16.06 -1.48 -5.33
N TYR A 369 15.60 -0.91 -4.20
CA TYR A 369 16.28 -0.96 -2.90
C TYR A 369 16.66 -2.39 -2.51
N ALA A 370 15.69 -3.32 -2.55
CA ALA A 370 15.94 -4.72 -2.20
C ALA A 370 16.87 -5.42 -3.18
N SER A 371 16.82 -5.08 -4.47
CA SER A 371 17.69 -5.68 -5.51
C SER A 371 19.15 -5.26 -5.41
N TYR A 372 19.43 -4.15 -4.73
CA TYR A 372 20.78 -3.70 -4.39
C TYR A 372 21.28 -4.25 -3.04
N GLY A 373 20.49 -5.12 -2.40
CA GLY A 373 20.87 -5.79 -1.16
C GLY A 373 20.58 -4.93 0.06
N ILE A 374 20.06 -5.55 1.11
CA ILE A 374 19.80 -4.92 2.40
C ILE A 374 20.81 -5.54 3.37
N PRO A 375 21.91 -4.85 3.68
CA PRO A 375 22.98 -5.46 4.46
C PRO A 375 22.57 -5.76 5.90
N ARG A 376 23.15 -6.83 6.45
CA ARG A 376 22.89 -7.33 7.79
C ARG A 376 24.16 -7.88 8.39
N ALA A 377 24.21 -7.85 9.72
CA ALA A 377 25.17 -8.57 10.52
C ALA A 377 24.42 -9.51 11.47
N GLU A 378 24.94 -10.73 11.62
CA GLU A 378 24.41 -11.74 12.51
C GLU A 378 25.53 -12.29 13.38
N LEU A 379 25.31 -12.35 14.70
CA LEU A 379 26.23 -12.98 15.63
C LEU A 379 26.24 -14.49 15.39
N VAL A 380 27.38 -15.03 14.97
CA VAL A 380 27.56 -16.46 14.68
C VAL A 380 28.44 -17.18 15.70
N SER A 381 29.17 -16.44 16.54
CA SER A 381 29.98 -17.01 17.62
C SER A 381 30.10 -16.03 18.79
N ASN A 382 30.02 -16.56 20.01
CA ASN A 382 30.29 -15.85 21.26
C ASN A 382 31.09 -16.78 22.19
N GLU A 383 32.41 -16.75 22.08
CA GLU A 383 33.32 -17.68 22.76
C GLU A 383 34.38 -16.90 23.57
N GLY A 384 34.38 -17.12 24.88
CA GLY A 384 35.28 -16.41 25.79
C GLY A 384 35.03 -14.91 25.72
N ARG A 385 36.03 -14.18 25.23
CA ARG A 385 36.04 -12.72 25.06
C ARG A 385 35.96 -12.27 23.60
N MET A 386 35.45 -13.16 22.74
CA MET A 386 35.47 -12.99 21.30
C MET A 386 34.08 -13.17 20.69
N LEU A 387 33.61 -12.16 19.98
CA LEU A 387 32.41 -12.19 19.17
C LEU A 387 32.79 -12.32 17.69
N LYS A 388 32.01 -13.11 16.94
CA LYS A 388 32.10 -13.14 15.47
C LYS A 388 30.75 -12.85 14.86
N PHE A 389 30.73 -11.94 13.89
CA PHE A 389 29.54 -11.57 13.13
C PHE A 389 29.73 -11.93 11.67
N ARG A 390 28.75 -12.61 11.08
CA ARG A 390 28.68 -12.85 9.63
C ARG A 390 27.92 -11.69 8.98
N VAL A 391 28.47 -11.11 7.92
CA VAL A 391 27.80 -10.07 7.13
C VAL A 391 27.20 -10.66 5.85
N TYR A 392 25.98 -10.22 5.49
CA TYR A 392 25.26 -10.71 4.32
C TYR A 392 24.14 -9.74 3.92
N ASP A 393 23.55 -9.93 2.73
CA ASP A 393 22.36 -9.20 2.26
C ASP A 393 21.21 -10.11 1.79
N GLY A 394 21.46 -11.42 1.73
CA GLY A 394 20.53 -12.48 1.31
C GLY A 394 20.23 -12.51 -0.20
N LEU A 395 20.94 -11.72 -1.03
CA LEU A 395 20.72 -11.72 -2.48
C LEU A 395 21.05 -13.08 -3.11
N GLU A 396 22.11 -13.75 -2.64
CA GLU A 396 22.51 -15.08 -3.11
C GLU A 396 21.39 -16.12 -2.86
N ASP A 397 20.81 -16.12 -1.65
CA ASP A 397 19.68 -17.00 -1.29
C ASP A 397 18.42 -16.73 -2.14
N ARG A 398 18.35 -15.53 -2.74
CA ARG A 398 17.30 -15.10 -3.65
C ARG A 398 17.69 -15.21 -5.13
N GLY A 399 18.79 -15.91 -5.43
CA GLY A 399 19.21 -16.27 -6.78
C GLY A 399 19.81 -15.10 -7.56
N ALA A 400 20.59 -14.25 -6.90
CA ALA A 400 21.48 -13.31 -7.58
C ALA A 400 22.61 -14.05 -8.30
N TRP A 401 22.98 -13.56 -9.48
CA TRP A 401 23.98 -14.20 -10.35
C TRP A 401 25.43 -13.82 -10.00
N ALA A 402 25.64 -12.63 -9.44
CA ALA A 402 26.97 -12.12 -9.09
C ALA A 402 27.38 -12.58 -7.68
N LYS A 403 28.66 -12.94 -7.49
CA LYS A 403 29.29 -13.25 -6.20
C LYS A 403 30.64 -12.56 -6.03
N PRO A 404 31.08 -12.23 -4.81
CA PRO A 404 30.36 -12.26 -3.52
C PRO A 404 29.83 -10.88 -3.07
N PHE A 405 28.95 -10.88 -2.05
CA PHE A 405 28.56 -9.67 -1.29
C PHE A 405 29.80 -8.93 -0.80
N LYS A 406 29.81 -7.60 -0.97
CA LYS A 406 30.94 -6.73 -0.61
C LYS A 406 30.45 -5.46 0.08
N VAL A 407 31.29 -4.98 0.98
CA VAL A 407 31.08 -3.78 1.79
C VAL A 407 32.27 -2.84 1.68
N PHE A 408 32.06 -1.57 1.99
CA PHE A 408 33.15 -0.63 2.22
C PHE A 408 33.74 -0.91 3.61
N GLU A 409 34.95 -1.46 3.65
CA GLU A 409 35.59 -1.94 4.89
C GLU A 409 35.79 -0.80 5.89
N GLU A 410 36.11 0.39 5.39
CA GLU A 410 36.32 1.61 6.19
C GLU A 410 35.04 2.15 6.81
N LEU A 411 33.88 1.68 6.35
CA LEU A 411 32.55 2.08 6.85
C LEU A 411 31.93 1.02 7.76
N ILE A 412 32.70 -0.01 8.14
CA ILE A 412 32.29 -0.95 9.19
C ILE A 412 32.46 -0.26 10.55
N SER A 413 31.39 -0.26 11.35
CA SER A 413 31.44 0.19 12.73
C SER A 413 30.82 -0.88 13.63
N VAL A 414 31.52 -1.18 14.72
CA VAL A 414 30.99 -2.02 15.79
C VAL A 414 30.95 -1.23 17.08
N LYS A 415 29.80 -1.28 17.76
CA LYS A 415 29.62 -0.71 19.10
C LYS A 415 29.15 -1.79 20.07
N LEU A 416 29.73 -1.82 21.26
CA LEU A 416 29.28 -2.63 22.40
C LEU A 416 28.78 -1.68 23.48
N ASP A 417 27.54 -1.85 23.93
CA ASP A 417 26.82 -0.95 24.85
C ASP A 417 26.93 0.54 24.44
N GLY A 418 26.83 0.79 23.13
CA GLY A 418 26.93 2.13 22.53
C GLY A 418 28.35 2.69 22.40
N ARG A 419 29.38 2.00 22.88
CA ARG A 419 30.79 2.41 22.77
C ARG A 419 31.47 1.73 21.59
N ALA A 420 32.27 2.48 20.83
CA ALA A 420 33.03 1.92 19.71
C ALA A 420 33.95 0.78 20.18
N ALA A 421 33.97 -0.32 19.44
CA ALA A 421 34.77 -1.50 19.71
C ALA A 421 35.73 -1.77 18.55
N PRO A 422 37.04 -1.99 18.83
CA PRO A 422 37.99 -2.44 17.82
C PRO A 422 37.54 -3.76 17.19
N HIS A 423 37.72 -3.89 15.88
CA HIS A 423 37.29 -5.05 15.14
C HIS A 423 38.21 -5.34 13.96
N GLU A 424 38.19 -6.59 13.50
CA GLU A 424 38.86 -7.04 12.28
C GLU A 424 37.82 -7.59 11.31
N TYR A 425 37.95 -7.27 10.03
CA TYR A 425 37.08 -7.78 8.97
C TYR A 425 37.86 -8.67 8.01
N ASP A 426 37.36 -9.88 7.78
CA ASP A 426 37.87 -10.78 6.76
C ASP A 426 36.95 -10.76 5.53
N ALA A 427 37.38 -10.06 4.48
CA ALA A 427 36.64 -9.93 3.23
C ALA A 427 36.47 -11.25 2.46
N LYS A 428 37.27 -12.28 2.72
CA LYS A 428 37.12 -13.59 2.06
C LYS A 428 35.96 -14.38 2.65
N THR A 429 35.78 -14.27 3.97
CA THR A 429 34.75 -15.01 4.70
C THR A 429 33.52 -14.16 5.01
N GLY A 430 33.60 -12.84 4.87
CA GLY A 430 32.52 -11.92 5.26
C GLY A 430 32.30 -11.93 6.78
N THR A 431 33.37 -12.02 7.56
CA THR A 431 33.29 -12.15 9.02
C THR A 431 33.95 -10.97 9.72
N ILE A 432 33.24 -10.37 10.67
CA ILE A 432 33.77 -9.35 11.59
C ILE A 432 34.09 -10.04 12.92
N THR A 433 35.28 -9.82 13.45
CA THR A 433 35.75 -10.36 14.72
C THR A 433 35.96 -9.22 15.71
N VAL A 434 35.43 -9.35 16.92
CA VAL A 434 35.46 -8.31 17.97
C VAL A 434 35.91 -8.93 19.27
N LYS A 435 36.99 -8.39 19.84
CA LYS A 435 37.46 -8.74 21.19
C LYS A 435 36.87 -7.76 22.21
N HIS A 436 36.39 -8.24 23.34
CA HIS A 436 35.81 -7.41 24.39
C HIS A 436 36.33 -7.77 25.79
N ASP A 437 36.32 -6.81 26.71
CA ASP A 437 36.64 -7.01 28.12
C ASP A 437 35.46 -6.64 29.04
N LEU A 438 34.23 -6.78 28.51
CA LEU A 438 32.99 -6.56 29.24
C LEU A 438 32.89 -7.47 30.48
N ALA A 439 32.20 -6.97 31.51
CA ALA A 439 31.88 -7.76 32.69
C ALA A 439 30.93 -8.93 32.33
N PRO A 440 30.85 -9.99 33.13
CA PRO A 440 29.86 -11.04 32.90
C PRO A 440 28.43 -10.49 32.98
N GLY A 441 27.58 -10.90 32.03
CA GLY A 441 26.16 -10.51 31.97
C GLY A 441 25.66 -10.13 30.58
N ALA A 442 24.46 -9.55 30.53
CA ALA A 442 23.78 -9.18 29.29
C ALA A 442 24.32 -7.87 28.71
N HIS A 443 24.64 -7.88 27.42
CA HIS A 443 25.18 -6.76 26.67
C HIS A 443 24.53 -6.61 25.29
N ASP A 444 24.65 -5.41 24.72
CA ASP A 444 24.17 -5.10 23.37
C ASP A 444 25.35 -4.85 22.42
N ALA A 445 25.30 -5.47 21.24
CA ALA A 445 26.15 -5.15 20.11
C ALA A 445 25.35 -4.48 18.99
N ALA A 446 25.94 -3.48 18.35
CA ALA A 446 25.44 -2.87 17.13
C ALA A 446 26.55 -2.91 16.09
N VAL A 447 26.24 -3.46 14.92
CA VAL A 447 27.15 -3.54 13.78
C VAL A 447 26.51 -2.80 12.62
N THR A 448 27.15 -1.74 12.15
CA THR A 448 26.71 -0.97 10.99
C THR A 448 27.73 -1.11 9.87
N LEU A 449 27.24 -1.22 8.64
CA LEU A 449 28.09 -1.36 7.46
C LEU A 449 27.37 -0.84 6.21
N VAL A 450 28.12 -0.59 5.14
CA VAL A 450 27.61 -0.06 3.88
C VAL A 450 28.07 -0.95 2.73
N ASN A 451 27.14 -1.40 1.88
CA ASN A 451 27.49 -2.19 0.71
C ASN A 451 27.94 -1.33 -0.48
N LEU A 452 28.43 -1.96 -1.55
CA LEU A 452 28.92 -1.23 -2.74
C LEU A 452 27.82 -0.47 -3.51
N HIS A 453 26.54 -0.76 -3.22
CA HIS A 453 25.39 0.00 -3.76
C HIS A 453 25.01 1.20 -2.88
N LYS A 454 25.79 1.47 -1.83
CA LYS A 454 25.56 2.53 -0.84
C LYS A 454 24.28 2.32 -0.03
N ASN A 455 23.85 1.07 0.14
CA ASN A 455 22.83 0.73 1.12
C ASN A 455 23.51 0.43 2.46
N HIS A 456 22.98 1.01 3.52
CA HIS A 456 23.38 0.81 4.90
C HIS A 456 22.65 -0.39 5.48
N SER A 457 23.30 -1.05 6.43
CA SER A 457 22.68 -2.13 7.18
C SER A 457 21.51 -1.66 8.03
N LEU A 458 20.54 -2.54 8.25
CA LEU A 458 19.46 -2.27 9.20
C LEU A 458 20.02 -2.03 10.63
N PRO A 459 19.44 -1.10 11.42
CA PRO A 459 19.94 -0.70 12.73
C PRO A 459 19.65 -1.74 13.85
N LYS A 460 19.92 -3.01 13.58
CA LYS A 460 19.57 -4.12 14.46
C LYS A 460 20.49 -4.17 15.68
N ARG A 461 19.88 -4.12 16.88
CA ARG A 461 20.57 -4.45 18.14
C ARG A 461 20.66 -5.96 18.32
N ILE A 462 21.84 -6.43 18.70
CA ILE A 462 22.14 -7.85 18.89
C ILE A 462 22.49 -8.06 20.36
N ARG A 463 21.61 -8.72 21.11
CA ARG A 463 21.84 -9.09 22.51
C ARG A 463 22.75 -10.31 22.61
N PHE A 464 23.67 -10.29 23.57
CA PHE A 464 24.53 -11.42 23.89
C PHE A 464 24.89 -11.45 25.38
N GLU A 465 25.32 -12.60 25.87
CA GLU A 465 25.80 -12.80 27.24
C GLU A 465 27.33 -12.88 27.24
N ALA A 466 28.00 -11.95 27.92
CA ALA A 466 29.43 -12.02 28.19
C ALA A 466 29.70 -12.98 29.36
N LYS A 467 30.75 -13.80 29.23
CA LYS A 467 31.13 -14.81 30.23
C LYS A 467 32.27 -14.35 31.14
#